data_AF-A0A0L7QYG0-F1
#
_entry.id   AF-A0A0L7QYG0-F1
#
_cell.length_a   1.000
_cell.length_b   1.000
_cell.length_c   1.000
_cell.angle_alpha   90.00
_cell.angle_beta   90.00
_cell.angle_gamma   90.00
#
_symmetry.space_group_name_H-M   'P 1'
#
loop_
_entity.id
_entity.type
_entity.pdbx_description
1 polymer ?
#
loop_
_entity_poly.entity_id
_entity_poly.type
_entity_poly.pdbx_seq_one_letter_code
_entity_poly.pdbx_strand_id
1 'polypeptide(L)'
;MSIFDTSFFLLLIKVLRPQKHEEGAIAERTARDWYAKFKNGNFDLKDAPRSGRPVEFDEERLNQLLHENSRQTARELAGKMECSHTAIEKHLHSLGKVQKCGAWVPHALSDNNKNQRATISVGCQNFHLIKSKKKEVSKMLIFQQKLT
;
A
#
# COMPACT_ATOMS: atom_id res chain seq x y z
N MET A 1 2.67 26.52 44.25
CA MET A 1 3.80 25.57 44.40
C MET A 1 3.73 24.58 43.26
N SER A 2 4.47 24.81 42.18
CA SER A 2 4.53 23.86 41.07
C SER A 2 5.66 22.87 41.37
N ILE A 3 5.41 21.57 41.22
CA ILE A 3 6.41 20.50 41.41
C ILE A 3 7.61 20.62 40.44
N PHE A 4 7.61 21.61 39.54
CA PHE A 4 8.67 21.91 38.58
C PHE A 4 9.57 23.09 38.96
N ASP A 5 9.61 23.47 40.24
CA ASP A 5 10.56 24.49 40.74
C ASP A 5 12.01 24.08 40.46
N THR A 6 12.89 25.05 40.23
CA THR A 6 14.33 24.86 39.95
C THR A 6 15.01 23.95 40.97
N SER A 7 14.48 23.86 42.19
CA SER A 7 14.89 22.91 43.23
C SER A 7 14.68 21.44 42.84
N PHE A 8 13.61 21.06 42.13
CA PHE A 8 13.41 19.69 41.64
C PHE A 8 14.34 19.39 40.45
N PHE A 9 14.62 20.38 39.60
CA PHE A 9 15.60 20.23 38.51
C PHE A 9 17.04 20.09 39.03
N LEU A 10 17.40 20.87 40.05
CA LEU A 10 18.66 20.70 40.78
C LEU A 10 18.69 19.37 41.55
N LEU A 11 17.58 18.91 42.11
CA LEU A 11 17.48 17.59 42.74
C LEU A 11 17.62 16.47 41.70
N LEU A 12 17.02 16.60 40.51
CA LEU A 12 17.16 15.64 39.41
C LEU A 12 18.61 15.58 38.91
N ILE A 13 19.29 16.73 38.74
CA ILE A 13 20.72 16.79 38.41
C ILE A 13 21.59 16.22 39.54
N LYS A 14 21.13 16.31 40.79
CA LYS A 14 21.86 15.83 41.99
C LYS A 14 21.59 14.35 42.28
N VAL A 15 20.43 13.82 41.90
CA VAL A 15 20.02 12.40 41.91
C VAL A 15 20.62 11.66 40.71
N LEU A 16 20.71 12.31 39.56
CA LEU A 16 21.42 11.83 38.37
C LEU A 16 22.90 12.26 38.36
N ARG A 17 23.45 12.79 39.46
CA ARG A 17 24.87 13.13 39.57
C ARG A 17 25.67 11.83 39.54
N PRO A 18 26.40 11.52 38.46
CA PRO A 18 27.12 10.26 38.38
C PRO A 18 28.42 10.41 39.18
N GLN A 19 28.57 9.60 40.22
CA GLN A 19 29.85 9.40 40.89
C GLN A 19 30.68 8.43 40.03
N LYS A 20 31.33 8.99 38.99
CA LYS A 20 32.19 8.37 37.95
C LYS A 20 31.63 8.60 36.56
N HIS A 21 32.54 8.82 35.61
CA HIS A 21 32.27 8.60 34.18
C HIS A 21 31.94 7.12 33.97
N GLU A 22 30.70 6.76 34.25
CA GLU A 22 30.12 5.51 33.77
C GLU A 22 29.75 5.75 32.30
N GLU A 23 30.28 4.93 31.41
CA GLU A 23 30.04 4.97 29.95
C GLU A 23 28.54 4.75 29.66
N GLY A 24 27.72 5.80 29.85
CA GLY A 24 26.27 5.69 29.77
C GLY A 24 25.49 6.86 30.37
N ALA A 25 26.14 7.80 31.08
CA ALA A 25 25.46 8.99 31.61
C ALA A 25 25.04 9.97 30.50
N ILE A 26 23.80 10.48 30.58
CA ILE A 26 23.25 11.45 29.62
C ILE A 26 23.97 12.80 29.78
N ALA A 27 24.41 13.40 28.67
CA ALA A 27 25.06 14.71 28.66
C ALA A 27 24.13 15.81 29.23
N GLU A 28 24.71 16.79 29.95
CA GLU A 28 23.96 17.91 30.57
C GLU A 28 23.05 18.64 29.57
N ARG A 29 23.52 18.80 28.32
CA ARG A 29 22.76 19.41 27.23
C ARG A 29 21.46 18.66 26.94
N THR A 30 21.54 17.34 26.83
CA THR A 30 20.38 16.48 26.58
C THR A 30 19.38 16.55 27.73
N ALA A 31 19.84 16.60 28.98
CA ALA A 31 18.96 16.75 30.15
C ALA A 31 18.22 18.11 30.13
N ARG A 32 18.88 19.18 29.70
CA ARG A 32 18.28 20.51 29.55
C ARG A 32 17.21 20.54 28.46
N ASP A 33 17.47 19.91 27.32
CA ASP A 33 16.51 19.80 26.21
C ASP A 33 15.25 19.01 26.61
N TRP A 34 15.40 17.92 27.38
CA TRP A 34 14.26 17.18 27.94
C TRP A 34 13.44 18.00 28.92
N TYR A 35 14.08 18.76 29.81
CA TYR A 35 13.36 19.64 30.73
C TYR A 35 12.56 20.72 30.00
N ALA A 36 13.11 21.30 28.92
CA ALA A 36 12.39 22.24 28.07
C ALA A 36 11.14 21.60 27.42
N LYS A 37 11.24 20.36 26.93
CA LYS A 37 10.11 19.60 26.39
C LYS A 37 9.02 19.37 27.44
N PHE A 38 9.40 18.92 28.65
CA PHE A 38 8.45 18.70 29.74
C PHE A 38 7.79 19.98 30.21
N LYS A 39 8.52 21.10 30.26
CA LYS A 39 7.97 22.42 30.60
C LYS A 39 6.94 22.88 29.56
N ASN A 40 7.13 22.54 28.29
CA ASN A 40 6.18 22.79 27.21
C ASN A 40 5.01 21.78 27.19
N GLY A 41 4.88 20.90 28.20
CA GLY A 41 3.81 19.91 28.30
C GLY A 41 3.97 18.70 27.37
N ASN A 42 5.12 18.55 26.71
CA ASN A 42 5.43 17.38 25.89
C ASN A 42 6.12 16.32 26.77
N PHE A 43 5.34 15.30 27.16
CA PHE A 43 5.81 14.15 27.93
C PHE A 43 6.04 12.90 27.07
N ASP A 44 6.00 13.03 25.73
CA ASP A 44 6.30 11.91 24.85
C ASP A 44 7.79 11.57 24.91
N LEU A 45 8.08 10.33 25.30
CA LEU A 45 9.42 9.79 25.39
C LEU A 45 9.89 9.20 24.05
N LYS A 46 8.99 9.08 23.06
CA LYS A 46 9.35 8.60 21.73
C LYS A 46 10.12 9.68 20.97
N ASP A 47 11.07 9.22 20.17
CA ASP A 47 11.74 10.11 19.22
C ASP A 47 10.71 10.66 18.22
N ALA A 48 10.77 11.97 18.02
CA ALA A 48 10.04 12.60 16.93
C ALA A 48 10.47 11.97 15.59
N PRO A 49 9.56 11.93 14.58
CA PRO A 49 9.92 11.45 13.26
C PRO A 49 11.15 12.22 12.78
N ARG A 50 12.24 11.48 12.53
CA ARG A 50 13.49 12.06 12.05
C ARG A 50 13.26 12.52 10.62
N SER A 51 13.72 13.73 10.28
CA SER A 51 13.80 14.17 8.89
C SER A 51 14.86 13.31 8.19
N GLY A 52 14.41 12.23 7.55
CA GLY A 52 15.24 11.43 6.66
C GLY A 52 15.53 12.17 5.36
N ARG A 53 16.39 11.59 4.51
CA ARG A 53 16.58 12.07 3.14
C ARG A 53 15.25 11.91 2.37
N PRO A 54 14.67 12.98 1.82
CA PRO A 54 13.54 12.84 0.90
C PRO A 54 14.01 12.06 -0.33
N VAL A 55 13.31 10.98 -0.64
CA VAL A 55 13.52 10.22 -1.89
C VAL A 55 12.61 10.89 -2.92
N GLU A 56 13.14 11.86 -3.66
CA GLU A 56 12.45 12.36 -4.85
C GLU A 56 12.48 11.26 -5.90
N PHE A 57 11.44 10.44 -5.91
CA PHE A 57 11.19 9.44 -6.95
C PHE A 57 9.82 9.71 -7.55
N ASP A 58 9.79 9.79 -8.87
CA ASP A 58 8.57 10.04 -9.64
C ASP A 58 7.76 8.75 -9.78
N GLU A 59 6.87 8.52 -8.82
CA GLU A 59 5.97 7.35 -8.82
C GLU A 59 4.91 7.43 -9.92
N GLU A 60 4.52 8.63 -10.36
CA GLU A 60 3.54 8.80 -11.44
C GLU A 60 4.12 8.32 -12.77
N ARG A 61 5.36 8.74 -13.07
CA ARG A 61 6.08 8.28 -14.25
C ARG A 61 6.33 6.77 -14.24
N LEU A 62 6.67 6.19 -13.08
CA LEU A 62 6.79 4.74 -12.94
C LEU A 62 5.46 4.03 -13.27
N ASN A 63 4.33 4.55 -12.75
CA ASN A 63 3.02 3.97 -13.02
C ASN A 63 2.61 4.06 -14.50
N GLN A 64 2.94 5.17 -15.18
CA GLN A 64 2.71 5.32 -16.62
C GLN A 64 3.46 4.25 -17.43
N LEU A 65 4.75 4.06 -17.14
CA LEU A 65 5.57 3.03 -17.81
C LEU A 65 5.01 1.61 -17.62
N LEU A 66 4.49 1.30 -16.43
CA LEU A 66 3.86 0.02 -16.13
C LEU A 66 2.50 -0.14 -16.85
N HIS A 67 1.76 0.95 -17.04
CA HIS A 67 0.48 0.93 -17.75
C HIS A 67 0.69 0.67 -19.26
N GLU A 68 1.69 1.32 -19.85
CA GLU A 68 2.07 1.10 -21.25
C GLU A 68 2.52 -0.34 -21.51
N ASN A 69 3.40 -0.87 -20.66
CA ASN A 69 3.86 -2.23 -20.79
C ASN A 69 4.31 -2.81 -19.43
N SER A 70 3.44 -3.63 -18.86
CA SER A 70 3.65 -4.29 -17.56
C SER A 70 4.68 -5.42 -17.57
N ARG A 71 5.20 -5.82 -18.73
CA ARG A 71 6.17 -6.91 -18.88
C ARG A 71 7.63 -6.47 -18.85
N GLN A 72 7.90 -5.17 -18.68
CA GLN A 72 9.25 -4.63 -18.63
C GLN A 72 10.02 -5.13 -17.40
N THR A 73 11.33 -5.26 -17.55
CA THR A 73 12.20 -5.64 -16.43
C THR A 73 12.56 -4.44 -15.56
N ALA A 74 12.90 -4.66 -14.29
CA ALA A 74 13.34 -3.60 -13.38
C ALA A 74 14.58 -2.84 -13.92
N ARG A 75 15.46 -3.52 -14.68
CA ARG A 75 16.63 -2.89 -15.32
C ARG A 75 16.25 -1.97 -16.48
N GLU A 76 15.28 -2.37 -17.29
CA GLU A 76 14.77 -1.50 -18.37
C GLU A 76 14.09 -0.25 -17.80
N LEU A 77 13.27 -0.43 -16.76
CA LEU A 77 12.63 0.67 -16.04
C LEU A 77 13.68 1.60 -15.40
N ALA A 78 14.74 1.04 -14.82
CA ALA A 78 15.84 1.80 -14.25
C ALA A 78 16.53 2.69 -15.29
N GLY A 79 16.76 2.16 -16.50
CA GLY A 79 17.31 2.93 -17.61
C GLY A 79 16.40 4.09 -18.04
N LYS A 80 15.09 3.87 -18.10
CA LYS A 80 14.11 4.90 -18.48
C LYS A 80 13.95 5.99 -17.41
N MET A 81 14.02 5.59 -16.15
CA MET A 81 13.87 6.47 -14.99
C MET A 81 15.19 7.08 -14.52
N GLU A 82 16.31 6.77 -15.20
CA GLU A 82 17.67 7.22 -14.86
C GLU A 82 18.05 6.98 -13.38
N CYS A 83 17.62 5.85 -12.84
CA CYS A 83 17.85 5.49 -11.44
C CYS A 83 18.45 4.08 -11.30
N SER A 84 18.86 3.72 -10.10
CA SER A 84 19.35 2.37 -9.83
C SER A 84 18.21 1.33 -9.88
N HIS A 85 18.47 0.12 -10.38
CA HIS A 85 17.46 -0.94 -10.40
C HIS A 85 16.90 -1.30 -9.01
N THR A 86 17.71 -1.17 -7.95
CA THR A 86 17.28 -1.41 -6.57
C THR A 86 16.28 -0.36 -6.08
N ALA A 87 16.37 0.88 -6.59
CA ALA A 87 15.38 1.92 -6.31
C ALA A 87 14.04 1.54 -6.95
N ILE A 88 14.04 1.15 -8.24
CA ILE A 88 12.84 0.67 -8.94
C ILE A 88 12.20 -0.48 -8.15
N GLU A 89 12.97 -1.50 -7.75
CA GLU A 89 12.44 -2.65 -7.00
C GLU A 89 11.79 -2.22 -5.68
N LYS A 90 12.43 -1.33 -4.92
CA LYS A 90 11.86 -0.79 -3.68
C LYS A 90 10.55 -0.06 -3.93
N HIS A 91 10.49 0.81 -4.94
CA HIS A 91 9.27 1.55 -5.28
C HIS A 91 8.16 0.63 -5.80
N LEU A 92 8.48 -0.38 -6.61
CA LEU A 92 7.52 -1.40 -7.05
C LEU A 92 6.92 -2.16 -5.85
N HIS A 93 7.75 -2.51 -4.86
CA HIS A 93 7.30 -3.13 -3.62
C HIS A 93 6.41 -2.19 -2.80
N SER A 94 6.77 -0.92 -2.64
CA SER A 94 5.95 0.09 -1.96
C SER A 94 4.58 0.28 -2.62
N LEU A 95 4.52 0.21 -3.96
CA LEU A 95 3.29 0.26 -4.75
C LEU A 95 2.49 -1.04 -4.73
N GLY A 96 2.96 -2.09 -4.05
CA GLY A 96 2.31 -3.40 -4.00
C GLY A 96 2.32 -4.16 -5.33
N LYS A 97 3.23 -3.82 -6.26
CA LYS A 97 3.35 -4.51 -7.55
C LYS A 97 4.14 -5.81 -7.35
N VAL A 98 3.62 -6.90 -7.92
CA VAL A 98 4.24 -8.22 -7.87
C VAL A 98 4.37 -8.77 -9.28
N GLN A 99 5.56 -9.26 -9.63
CA GLN A 99 5.78 -9.92 -10.91
C GLN A 99 5.00 -11.25 -10.96
N LYS A 100 4.19 -11.42 -11.99
CA LYS A 100 3.49 -12.68 -12.28
C LYS A 100 3.89 -13.19 -13.66
N CYS A 101 4.03 -14.51 -13.77
CA CYS A 101 4.23 -15.15 -15.06
C CYS A 101 2.98 -14.97 -15.94
N GLY A 102 3.19 -14.89 -17.26
CA GLY A 102 2.07 -14.89 -18.21
C GLY A 102 1.30 -16.20 -18.16
N ALA A 103 -0.01 -16.14 -18.39
CA ALA A 103 -0.82 -17.34 -18.58
C ALA A 103 -0.51 -17.96 -19.95
N TRP A 104 -0.40 -19.30 -19.99
CA TRP A 104 -0.25 -20.02 -21.24
C TRP A 104 -1.57 -20.04 -22.01
N VAL A 105 -1.51 -19.70 -23.30
CA VAL A 105 -2.66 -19.71 -24.21
C VAL A 105 -2.38 -20.74 -25.31
N PRO A 106 -3.25 -21.74 -25.54
CA PRO A 106 -2.93 -22.89 -26.40
C PRO A 106 -2.56 -22.56 -27.85
N HIS A 107 -3.18 -21.55 -28.44
CA HIS A 107 -2.92 -21.13 -29.81
C HIS A 107 -3.30 -19.66 -30.00
N ALA A 108 -2.69 -19.03 -30.99
CA ALA A 108 -3.07 -17.69 -31.42
C ALA A 108 -4.42 -17.74 -32.17
N LEU A 109 -5.39 -16.96 -31.70
CA LEU A 109 -6.70 -16.85 -32.34
C LEU A 109 -6.68 -15.77 -33.42
N SER A 110 -7.19 -16.10 -34.61
CA SER A 110 -7.54 -15.10 -35.61
C SER A 110 -8.74 -14.27 -35.15
N ASP A 111 -8.94 -13.09 -35.74
CA ASP A 111 -10.06 -12.23 -35.37
C ASP A 111 -11.41 -12.87 -35.70
N ASN A 112 -11.49 -13.64 -36.78
CA ASN A 112 -12.67 -14.45 -37.09
C ASN A 112 -12.96 -15.47 -35.98
N ASN A 113 -11.94 -16.18 -35.48
CA ASN A 113 -12.11 -17.16 -34.41
C ASN A 113 -12.59 -16.49 -33.11
N LYS A 114 -12.07 -15.30 -32.77
CA LYS A 114 -12.52 -14.53 -31.60
C LYS A 114 -14.00 -14.15 -31.73
N ASN A 115 -14.40 -13.64 -32.90
CA ASN A 115 -15.78 -13.23 -33.17
C ASN A 115 -16.74 -14.42 -33.06
N GLN A 116 -16.42 -15.54 -33.71
CA GLN A 116 -17.25 -16.75 -33.63
C GLN A 116 -17.42 -17.22 -32.18
N ARG A 117 -16.33 -17.27 -31.40
CA ARG A 117 -16.39 -17.66 -29.98
C ARG A 117 -17.26 -16.72 -29.16
N ALA A 118 -17.18 -15.40 -29.38
CA ALA A 118 -18.02 -14.42 -28.71
C ALA A 118 -19.50 -14.60 -29.07
N THR A 119 -19.83 -14.75 -30.35
CA THR A 119 -21.21 -14.97 -30.83
C THR A 119 -21.81 -16.24 -30.23
N ILE A 120 -21.07 -17.35 -30.25
CA ILE A 120 -21.53 -18.62 -29.67
C ILE A 120 -21.77 -18.47 -28.17
N SER A 121 -20.86 -17.82 -27.44
CA SER A 121 -21.02 -17.59 -25.99
C SER A 121 -22.29 -16.79 -25.68
N VAL A 122 -22.54 -15.68 -26.39
CA VAL A 122 -23.74 -14.86 -26.20
C VAL A 122 -25.01 -15.64 -26.56
N GLY A 123 -24.98 -16.40 -27.66
CA GLY A 123 -26.09 -17.27 -28.05
C GLY A 123 -26.45 -18.30 -26.97
N CYS A 124 -25.46 -18.96 -26.39
CA CYS A 124 -25.64 -19.92 -25.30
C CYS A 124 -26.27 -19.28 -24.05
N GLN A 125 -25.80 -18.08 -23.67
CA GLN A 125 -26.36 -17.34 -22.53
C GLN A 125 -27.81 -16.93 -22.76
N ASN A 126 -28.12 -16.39 -23.94
CA ASN A 126 -29.48 -16.00 -24.32
C ASN A 126 -30.42 -17.20 -24.34
N PHE A 127 -29.98 -18.34 -24.88
CA PHE A 127 -30.77 -19.56 -24.89
C PHE A 127 -31.09 -20.06 -23.48
N HIS A 128 -30.12 -19.99 -22.56
CA HIS A 128 -30.33 -20.32 -21.16
C HIS A 128 -31.37 -19.41 -20.49
N LEU A 129 -31.25 -18.08 -20.68
CA LEU A 129 -32.22 -17.10 -20.18
C LEU A 129 -33.64 -17.36 -20.70
N ILE A 130 -33.77 -17.61 -22.00
CA ILE A 130 -35.06 -17.88 -22.65
C ILE A 130 -35.69 -19.16 -22.08
N LYS A 131 -34.92 -20.22 -21.89
CA LYS A 131 -35.42 -21.46 -21.25
C LYS A 131 -35.88 -21.21 -19.82
N SER A 132 -35.13 -20.44 -19.04
CA SER A 132 -35.51 -20.08 -17.68
C SER A 132 -36.82 -19.29 -17.64
N LYS A 133 -36.95 -18.26 -18.49
CA LYS A 133 -38.17 -17.45 -18.57
C LYS A 133 -39.38 -18.25 -19.04
N LYS A 134 -39.22 -19.10 -20.06
CA LYS A 134 -40.31 -19.99 -20.52
C LYS A 134 -40.80 -20.91 -19.40
N LYS A 135 -39.90 -21.48 -18.60
CA LYS A 135 -40.27 -22.34 -17.47
C LYS A 135 -41.09 -21.59 -16.41
N GLU A 136 -40.72 -20.35 -16.10
CA GLU A 136 -41.48 -19.52 -15.16
C GLU A 136 -42.86 -19.14 -15.71
N VAL A 137 -42.96 -18.74 -16.97
CA VAL A 137 -44.25 -18.44 -17.61
C VAL A 137 -45.16 -19.67 -17.61
N SER A 138 -44.63 -20.86 -17.93
CA SER A 138 -45.41 -22.10 -17.90
C SER A 138 -45.92 -22.43 -16.49
N LYS A 139 -45.11 -22.25 -15.44
CA LYS A 139 -45.56 -22.43 -14.05
C LYS A 139 -46.69 -21.46 -13.69
N MET A 140 -46.56 -20.19 -14.07
CA MET A 140 -47.58 -19.17 -13.81
C MET A 140 -48.90 -19.48 -14.52
N LEU A 141 -48.84 -19.97 -15.77
CA LEU A 141 -50.04 -20.35 -16.52
C LEU A 141 -50.79 -21.52 -15.86
N ILE A 142 -50.05 -22.54 -15.41
CA ILE A 142 -50.60 -23.70 -14.71
C ILE A 142 -51.21 -23.28 -13.36
N PHE A 143 -50.60 -22.33 -12.66
CA PHE A 143 -51.13 -21.81 -11.41
C PHE A 143 -52.46 -21.05 -11.61
N GLN A 144 -52.55 -20.19 -12.64
CA GLN A 144 -53.78 -19.46 -12.95
C GLN A 144 -54.95 -20.39 -13.34
N GLN A 145 -54.69 -21.45 -14.12
CA GLN A 145 -55.70 -22.45 -14.49
C GLN A 145 -56.25 -23.26 -13.31
N LYS A 146 -55.54 -23.32 -12.19
CA LYS A 146 -56.00 -24.01 -10.97
C LYS A 146 -56.80 -23.10 -10.04
N LEU A 147 -56.82 -21.79 -10.30
CA LEU A 147 -57.56 -20.80 -9.51
C LEU A 147 -58.94 -20.46 -10.13
N THR A 148 -59.22 -20.94 -11.34
CA THR A 148 -60.51 -20.85 -12.05
C THR A 148 -61.21 -22.19 -12.01
#